data_AF-A0A3E0HUI3-F1
#
_entry.id   AF-A0A3E0HUI3-F1
#
_cell.length_a   1.000
_cell.length_b   1.000
_cell.length_c   1.000
_cell.angle_alpha   90.00
_cell.angle_beta   90.00
_cell.angle_gamma   90.00
#
_symmetry.space_group_name_H-M   'P 1'
#
loop_
_entity.id
_entity.type
_entity.pdbx_description
1 polymer ?
#
loop_
_entity_poly.entity_id
_entity_poly.type
_entity_poly.pdbx_seq_one_letter_code
_entity_poly.pdbx_strand_id
1 'polypeptide(L)'
;MTDLYEQRYYSLLGGRQFRTAMTVDPDVVDLYWYDDNPPLTGFEKVAPNIYIRHTPLVEVDSVHRVEWFAEYRGEPFKVTAGRGDRLLLYYLGGSEPKTRELGLDVEERFVATGLIAKSDVENLREVDTVVWPEEKVAN
;
A
#
# COMPACT_ATOMS: atom_id res chain seq x y z
N MET A 1 -13.32 -6.47 12.45
CA MET A 1 -12.12 -5.78 12.97
C MET A 1 -11.31 -5.42 11.76
N THR A 2 -11.22 -4.14 11.39
CA THR A 2 -10.35 -3.73 10.30
C THR A 2 -8.91 -3.95 10.77
N ASP A 3 -8.14 -4.73 10.03
CA ASP A 3 -6.70 -4.88 10.28
C ASP A 3 -6.05 -3.52 10.02
N LEU A 4 -5.98 -2.73 11.09
CA LEU A 4 -5.26 -1.47 11.12
C LEU A 4 -3.81 -1.76 10.71
N TYR A 5 -3.21 -0.87 9.92
CA TYR A 5 -1.83 -0.94 9.45
C TYR A 5 -1.51 -1.89 8.27
N GLU A 6 -2.51 -2.46 7.61
CA GLU A 6 -2.26 -3.17 6.34
C GLU A 6 -1.96 -2.21 5.20
N GLN A 7 -1.07 -2.65 4.30
CA GLN A 7 -0.86 -1.98 3.02
C GLN A 7 -2.17 -2.02 2.22
N ARG A 8 -2.60 -0.86 1.73
CA ARG A 8 -3.81 -0.73 0.92
C ARG A 8 -3.54 0.13 -0.30
N TYR A 9 -4.31 -0.13 -1.35
CA TYR A 9 -4.32 0.71 -2.54
C TYR A 9 -5.68 1.39 -2.67
N TYR A 10 -5.65 2.60 -3.23
CA TYR A 10 -6.83 3.26 -3.73
C TYR A 10 -6.53 3.92 -5.06
N SER A 11 -7.56 4.09 -5.88
CA SER A 11 -7.47 4.85 -7.12
C SER A 11 -8.40 6.05 -7.07
N LEU A 12 -7.97 7.15 -7.68
CA LEU A 12 -8.86 8.26 -8.00
C LEU A 12 -9.38 8.07 -9.43
N LEU A 13 -10.69 8.24 -9.61
CA LEU A 13 -11.33 8.23 -10.92
C LEU A 13 -12.45 9.27 -10.95
N GLY A 14 -12.31 10.28 -11.81
CA GLY A 14 -13.20 11.44 -11.83
C GLY A 14 -13.21 12.18 -10.49
N GLY A 15 -12.08 12.20 -9.78
CA GLY A 15 -11.95 12.78 -8.44
C GLY A 15 -12.60 11.98 -7.31
N ARG A 16 -13.17 10.79 -7.58
CA ARG A 16 -13.69 9.89 -6.55
C ARG A 16 -12.66 8.81 -6.20
N GLN A 17 -12.51 8.56 -4.91
CA GLN A 17 -11.67 7.50 -4.40
C GLN A 17 -12.40 6.15 -4.40
N PHE A 18 -11.72 5.12 -4.89
CA PHE A 18 -12.13 3.72 -4.88
C PHE A 18 -11.11 2.88 -4.15
N ARG A 19 -11.54 1.87 -3.39
CA ARG A 19 -10.58 0.85 -2.90
C ARG A 19 -10.10 0.06 -4.10
N THR A 20 -8.80 -0.20 -4.15
CA THR A 20 -8.17 -0.80 -5.31
C THR A 20 -7.40 -2.07 -4.93
N ALA A 21 -7.44 -3.08 -5.80
CA ALA A 21 -6.44 -4.14 -5.82
C ALA A 21 -5.62 -4.05 -7.11
N MET A 22 -4.33 -4.35 -6.99
CA MET A 22 -3.46 -4.54 -8.16
C MET A 22 -3.78 -5.90 -8.76
N THR A 23 -3.85 -5.98 -10.09
CA THR A 23 -4.14 -7.23 -10.79
C THR A 23 -2.86 -7.89 -11.29
N VAL A 24 -3.00 -9.09 -11.86
CA VAL A 24 -1.90 -9.77 -12.55
C VAL A 24 -1.50 -9.09 -13.86
N ASP A 25 -2.44 -8.33 -14.45
CA ASP A 25 -2.15 -7.46 -15.59
C ASP A 25 -1.66 -6.11 -15.04
N PRO A 26 -0.40 -5.74 -15.29
CA PRO A 26 0.17 -4.51 -14.72
C PRO A 26 -0.54 -3.24 -15.19
N ASP A 27 -1.28 -3.30 -16.32
CA ASP A 27 -1.98 -2.15 -16.88
C ASP A 27 -3.45 -2.06 -16.42
N VAL A 28 -3.89 -2.94 -15.51
CA VAL A 28 -5.28 -3.02 -15.04
C VAL A 28 -5.34 -3.06 -13.52
N VAL A 29 -6.33 -2.35 -12.97
CA VAL A 29 -6.63 -2.33 -11.54
C VAL A 29 -8.10 -2.70 -11.28
N ASP A 30 -8.34 -3.33 -10.14
CA ASP A 30 -9.70 -3.68 -9.71
C ASP A 30 -10.22 -2.60 -8.77
N LEU A 31 -11.24 -1.86 -9.19
CA LEU A 31 -11.94 -0.91 -8.34
C LEU A 31 -13.07 -1.63 -7.60
N TYR A 32 -13.10 -1.51 -6.28
CA TYR A 32 -14.14 -2.08 -5.43
C TYR A 32 -15.18 -1.05 -5.01
N TRP A 33 -16.43 -1.47 -4.97
CA TRP A 33 -17.55 -0.73 -4.41
C TRP A 33 -18.34 -1.62 -3.43
N TYR A 34 -18.65 -1.09 -2.24
CA TYR A 34 -19.19 -1.87 -1.11
C TYR A 34 -20.63 -1.52 -0.72
N ASP A 35 -21.34 -0.80 -1.59
CA ASP A 35 -22.73 -0.39 -1.35
C ASP A 35 -23.63 -0.83 -2.52
N ASP A 36 -24.93 -0.80 -2.31
CA ASP A 36 -25.90 -0.94 -3.39
C ASP A 36 -25.84 0.28 -4.31
N ASN A 37 -25.93 0.04 -5.63
CA ASN A 37 -25.81 1.04 -6.69
C ASN A 37 -24.38 1.61 -6.87
N PRO A 38 -23.51 0.90 -7.62
CA PRO A 38 -22.21 1.43 -8.03
C PRO A 38 -22.33 2.80 -8.71
N PRO A 39 -21.40 3.74 -8.43
CA PRO A 39 -21.50 5.11 -8.92
C PRO A 39 -21.16 5.26 -10.41
N LEU A 40 -20.61 4.22 -11.04
CA LEU A 40 -20.17 4.20 -12.43
C LEU A 40 -20.63 2.91 -13.12
N THR A 41 -20.69 2.94 -14.44
CA THR A 41 -20.92 1.74 -15.26
C THR A 41 -19.71 0.82 -15.28
N GLY A 42 -19.93 -0.46 -15.63
CA GLY A 42 -18.86 -1.46 -15.76
C GLY A 42 -18.51 -2.20 -14.46
N PHE A 43 -19.19 -1.90 -13.36
CA PHE A 43 -19.11 -2.69 -12.14
C PHE A 43 -19.92 -3.98 -12.26
N GLU A 44 -19.31 -5.10 -11.91
CA GLU A 44 -19.91 -6.43 -11.84
C GLU A 44 -20.15 -6.82 -10.38
N LYS A 45 -21.35 -7.35 -10.08
CA LYS A 45 -21.68 -7.80 -8.71
C LYS A 45 -21.07 -9.17 -8.45
N VAL A 46 -20.16 -9.25 -7.49
CA VAL A 46 -19.48 -10.51 -7.11
C VAL A 46 -20.00 -11.11 -5.81
N ALA A 47 -20.58 -10.28 -4.93
CA ALA A 47 -21.24 -10.72 -3.70
C ALA A 47 -22.33 -9.70 -3.28
N PRO A 48 -23.17 -9.99 -2.28
CA PRO A 48 -24.05 -8.99 -1.69
C PRO A 48 -23.25 -7.75 -1.29
N ASN A 49 -23.61 -6.60 -1.87
CA ASN A 49 -22.98 -5.30 -1.65
C ASN A 49 -21.48 -5.27 -1.97
N ILE A 50 -20.98 -6.14 -2.86
CA ILE A 50 -19.60 -6.08 -3.34
C ILE A 50 -19.62 -6.11 -4.86
N TYR A 51 -19.12 -5.03 -5.46
CA TYR A 51 -19.00 -4.87 -6.89
C TYR A 51 -17.55 -4.59 -7.27
N ILE A 52 -17.09 -5.15 -8.38
CA ILE A 52 -15.73 -4.98 -8.90
C ILE A 52 -15.81 -4.40 -10.31
N ARG A 53 -14.93 -3.45 -10.63
CA ARG A 53 -14.71 -2.98 -12.00
C ARG A 53 -13.23 -3.13 -12.36
N HIS A 54 -12.95 -4.02 -13.30
CA HIS A 54 -11.64 -4.12 -13.95
C HIS A 54 -11.42 -2.86 -14.79
N THR A 55 -10.45 -2.03 -14.41
CA THR A 55 -10.27 -0.68 -14.96
C THR A 55 -8.83 -0.53 -15.47
N PRO A 56 -8.63 -0.22 -16.77
CA PRO A 56 -7.32 0.13 -17.29
C PRO A 56 -6.70 1.31 -16.53
N LEU A 57 -5.39 1.27 -16.28
CA LEU A 57 -4.66 2.34 -15.58
C LEU A 57 -4.81 3.71 -16.27
N VAL A 58 -4.96 3.71 -17.60
CA VAL A 58 -5.17 4.93 -18.38
C VAL A 58 -6.53 5.61 -18.15
N GLU A 59 -7.50 4.90 -17.55
CA GLU A 59 -8.79 5.48 -17.21
C GLU A 59 -8.80 6.12 -15.82
N VAL A 60 -7.93 5.69 -14.90
CA VAL A 60 -7.86 6.27 -13.56
C VAL A 60 -7.00 7.52 -13.54
N ASP A 61 -7.36 8.48 -12.69
CA ASP A 61 -6.60 9.71 -12.50
C ASP A 61 -5.26 9.42 -11.82
N SER A 62 -5.28 8.52 -10.82
CA SER A 62 -4.09 8.05 -10.11
C SER A 62 -4.33 6.75 -9.38
N VAL A 63 -3.26 6.03 -9.07
CA VAL A 63 -3.24 4.94 -8.09
C VAL A 63 -2.29 5.30 -6.97
N HIS A 64 -2.74 5.09 -5.75
CA HIS A 64 -2.02 5.40 -4.53
C HIS A 64 -1.79 4.12 -3.73
N ARG A 65 -0.59 4.01 -3.17
CA ARG A 65 -0.21 2.98 -2.19
C ARG A 65 -0.09 3.65 -0.83
N VAL A 66 -0.85 3.13 0.12
CA VAL A 66 -0.84 3.59 1.50
C VAL A 66 -0.18 2.54 2.37
N GLU A 67 0.86 2.97 3.08
CA GLU A 67 1.72 2.13 3.92
C GLU A 67 1.89 2.76 5.30
N TRP A 68 2.28 1.96 6.28
CA TRP A 68 2.53 2.42 7.64
C TRP A 68 3.98 2.20 8.00
N PHE A 69 4.56 3.16 8.72
CA PHE A 69 5.95 3.15 9.12
C PHE A 69 6.07 3.60 10.56
N ALA A 70 7.08 3.10 11.26
CA ALA A 70 7.40 3.47 12.63
C ALA A 70 8.90 3.36 12.87
N GLU A 71 9.34 3.85 14.02
CA GLU A 71 10.69 3.68 14.53
C GLU A 71 10.63 2.83 15.80
N TYR A 72 11.63 1.96 16.00
CA TYR A 72 11.78 1.18 17.22
C TYR A 72 13.25 1.09 17.58
N ARG A 73 13.58 1.52 18.81
CA ARG A 73 14.97 1.61 19.30
C ARG A 73 15.90 2.42 18.37
N GLY A 74 15.37 3.50 17.77
CA GLY A 74 16.13 4.39 16.88
C GLY A 74 16.27 3.90 15.44
N GLU A 75 15.68 2.76 15.10
CA GLU A 75 15.78 2.16 13.76
C GLU A 75 14.44 2.21 13.01
N PRO A 76 14.44 2.27 11.65
CA PRO A 76 13.22 2.36 10.85
C PRO A 76 12.57 1.00 10.58
N PHE A 77 11.23 0.97 10.60
CA PHE A 77 10.42 -0.20 10.31
C PHE A 77 9.21 0.15 9.45
N LYS A 78 8.80 -0.79 8.58
CA LYS A 78 7.46 -0.83 7.98
C LYS A 78 6.54 -1.57 8.95
N VAL A 79 5.35 -1.06 9.18
CA VAL A 79 4.30 -1.74 9.93
C VAL A 79 3.46 -2.53 8.93
N THR A 80 3.33 -3.84 9.15
CA THR A 80 2.64 -4.74 8.20
C THR A 80 1.29 -5.23 8.73
N ALA A 81 1.07 -5.17 10.04
CA ALA A 81 -0.21 -5.49 10.68
C ALA A 81 -0.30 -4.94 12.11
N GLY A 82 -1.53 -4.67 12.56
CA GLY A 82 -1.86 -4.45 13.97
C GLY A 82 -2.53 -5.67 14.61
N ARG A 83 -2.13 -6.03 15.83
CA ARG A 83 -2.75 -7.11 16.62
C ARG A 83 -3.00 -6.64 18.05
N GLY A 84 -4.19 -6.12 18.30
CA GLY A 84 -4.54 -5.55 19.60
C GLY A 84 -3.67 -4.34 19.95
N ASP A 85 -2.90 -4.44 21.02
CA ASP A 85 -1.94 -3.45 21.51
C ASP A 85 -0.53 -3.60 20.90
N ARG A 86 -0.35 -4.53 19.95
CA ARG A 86 0.93 -4.79 19.28
C ARG A 86 0.91 -4.50 17.78
N LEU A 87 2.10 -4.30 17.22
CA LEU A 87 2.37 -4.09 15.81
C LEU A 87 3.34 -5.16 15.31
N LEU A 88 3.04 -5.75 14.16
CA LEU A 88 4.02 -6.53 13.42
C LEU A 88 4.87 -5.56 12.61
N LEU A 89 6.15 -5.46 12.98
CA LEU A 89 7.12 -4.62 12.33
C LEU A 89 7.99 -5.45 11.41
N TYR A 90 8.29 -4.89 10.23
CA TYR A 90 9.29 -5.35 9.29
C TYR A 90 10.46 -4.37 9.33
N TYR A 91 11.63 -4.85 9.72
CA TYR A 91 12.83 -4.04 9.83
C TYR A 91 13.27 -3.54 8.47
N LEU A 92 13.43 -2.22 8.33
CA LEU A 92 13.92 -1.59 7.10
C LEU A 92 15.43 -1.37 7.13
N GLY A 93 16.10 -1.67 8.25
CA GLY A 93 17.52 -1.42 8.39
C GLY A 93 18.38 -2.39 7.59
N GLY A 94 19.37 -1.80 6.92
CA GLY A 94 19.94 -2.28 5.67
C GLY A 94 19.41 -1.47 4.49
N SER A 95 19.61 -0.14 4.51
CA SER A 95 19.15 0.77 3.46
C SER A 95 19.71 0.36 2.10
N GLU A 96 18.92 -0.36 1.32
CA GLU A 96 19.16 -0.61 -0.10
C GLU A 96 19.40 0.71 -0.87
N PRO A 97 18.71 1.83 -0.58
CA PRO A 97 19.05 3.14 -1.16
C PRO A 97 20.49 3.61 -0.88
N LYS A 98 21.00 3.45 0.36
CA LYS A 98 22.41 3.75 0.72
C LYS A 98 23.38 2.76 0.05
N THR A 99 22.95 1.53 -0.15
CA THR A 99 23.73 0.43 -0.73
C THR A 99 23.88 0.61 -2.24
N ARG A 100 22.81 1.06 -2.92
CA ARG A 100 22.80 1.45 -4.34
C ARG A 100 23.49 2.80 -4.59
N GLU A 101 23.42 3.77 -3.68
CA GLU A 101 24.26 4.99 -3.71
C GLU A 101 25.77 4.69 -3.56
N LEU A 102 26.14 3.59 -2.88
CA LEU A 102 27.52 3.11 -2.72
C LEU A 102 27.99 2.16 -3.85
N GLY A 103 27.14 1.86 -4.84
CA GLY A 103 27.48 1.01 -5.98
C GLY A 103 27.54 -0.50 -5.70
N LEU A 104 26.82 -0.98 -4.69
CA LEU A 104 26.72 -2.40 -4.35
C LEU A 104 25.44 -3.02 -4.95
N ASP A 105 25.52 -4.23 -5.49
CA ASP A 105 24.36 -5.04 -5.94
C ASP A 105 23.68 -5.74 -4.77
N VAL A 106 22.34 -5.74 -4.75
CA VAL A 106 21.52 -6.30 -3.67
C VAL A 106 20.65 -7.43 -4.21
N GLU A 107 20.88 -8.64 -3.70
CA GLU A 107 20.19 -9.88 -4.14
C GLU A 107 19.24 -10.47 -3.07
N GLU A 108 18.86 -9.71 -2.02
CA GLU A 108 18.17 -10.09 -0.77
C GLU A 108 18.99 -10.98 0.20
N ARG A 109 19.03 -10.67 1.52
CA ARG A 109 19.43 -11.67 2.56
C ARG A 109 18.88 -11.50 3.98
N PHE A 110 18.12 -10.47 4.31
CA PHE A 110 17.66 -10.31 5.69
C PHE A 110 16.24 -9.77 5.77
N VAL A 111 15.35 -10.59 6.30
CA VAL A 111 14.01 -10.20 6.75
C VAL A 111 13.98 -10.38 8.26
N ALA A 112 13.94 -9.28 9.00
CA ALA A 112 13.65 -9.31 10.43
C ALA A 112 12.25 -8.78 10.67
N THR A 113 11.43 -9.60 11.33
CA THR A 113 10.12 -9.18 11.80
C THR A 113 10.03 -9.32 13.32
N GLY A 114 9.21 -8.47 13.93
CA GLY A 114 9.01 -8.48 15.37
C GLY A 114 7.62 -8.00 15.74
N LEU A 115 7.03 -8.60 16.78
CA LEU A 115 5.76 -8.17 17.34
C LEU A 115 6.02 -7.27 18.55
N ILE A 116 5.91 -5.96 18.35
CA ILE A 116 6.30 -4.92 19.32
C ILE A 116 5.06 -4.24 19.90
N ALA A 117 5.10 -3.83 21.17
CA ALA A 117 3.99 -3.07 21.76
C ALA A 117 3.87 -1.68 21.10
N LYS A 118 2.65 -1.21 20.88
CA LYS A 118 2.38 0.12 20.33
C LYS A 118 2.97 1.25 21.17
N SER A 119 3.11 1.04 22.48
CA SER A 119 3.73 1.98 23.41
C SER A 119 5.23 2.14 23.21
N ASP A 120 5.87 1.17 22.56
CA ASP A 120 7.34 1.10 22.47
C ASP A 120 7.84 1.60 21.11
N VAL A 121 6.93 1.94 20.19
CA VAL A 121 7.26 2.49 18.88
C VAL A 121 7.12 4.00 18.86
N GLU A 122 7.96 4.63 18.06
CA GLU A 122 8.00 6.07 17.84
C GLU A 122 7.63 6.38 16.38
N ASN A 123 7.26 7.62 16.08
CA ASN A 123 7.04 8.11 14.70
C ASN A 123 6.12 7.21 13.83
N LEU A 124 5.10 6.61 14.47
CA LEU A 124 4.07 5.83 13.79
C LEU A 124 3.27 6.75 12.86
N ARG A 125 3.33 6.50 11.56
CA ARG A 125 2.69 7.34 10.55
C ARG A 125 2.22 6.54 9.35
N GLU A 126 1.16 7.05 8.73
CA GLU A 126 0.70 6.64 7.41
C GLU A 126 1.48 7.43 6.34
N VAL A 127 1.88 6.75 5.27
CA VAL A 127 2.53 7.34 4.10
C VAL A 127 1.70 6.99 2.88
N ASP A 128 1.29 8.02 2.15
CA ASP A 128 0.53 7.92 0.90
C ASP A 128 1.47 8.23 -0.28
N THR A 129 1.70 7.23 -1.11
CA THR A 129 2.59 7.32 -2.28
C THR A 129 1.78 7.15 -3.56
N VAL A 130 1.88 8.11 -4.49
CA VAL A 130 1.37 7.92 -5.85
C VAL A 130 2.24 6.87 -6.56
N VAL A 131 1.62 5.79 -7.02
CA VAL A 131 2.30 4.72 -7.78
C VAL A 131 1.91 4.70 -9.26
N TRP A 132 0.84 5.40 -9.63
CA TRP A 132 0.48 5.67 -11.02
C TRP A 132 -0.17 7.07 -11.14
N PRO A 133 0.16 7.87 -12.17
CA PRO A 133 1.21 7.62 -13.17
C PRO A 133 2.60 7.56 -12.53
N GLU A 134 3.48 6.71 -13.06
CA GLU A 134 4.88 6.72 -12.64
C GLU A 134 5.47 8.11 -12.93
N GLU A 135 6.09 8.74 -11.94
CA GLU A 135 6.86 9.96 -12.20
C GLU A 135 7.93 9.63 -13.25
N LYS A 136 7.84 10.25 -14.43
CA LYS A 136 8.90 10.16 -15.42
C LYS A 136 10.13 10.82 -14.82
N VAL A 137 11.11 10.02 -14.39
CA VAL A 137 12.44 10.52 -14.07
C VAL A 137 12.97 11.18 -15.34
N ALA A 138 13.08 12.50 -15.35
CA ALA A 138 13.68 13.23 -16.46
C ALA A 138 15.16 12.83 -16.49
N ASN A 139 15.57 12.12 -17.55
CA ASN A 139 16.98 11.89 -17.89
C ASN A 139 17.68 13.20 -18.27
#